data_AF-A0A1J0R726-F1
#
_entry.id   AF-A0A1J0R726-F1
#
_cell.length_a   1.000
_cell.length_b   1.000
_cell.length_c   1.000
_cell.angle_alpha   90.00
_cell.angle_beta   90.00
_cell.angle_gamma   90.00
#
_symmetry.space_group_name_H-M   'P 1'
#
loop_
_entity.id
_entity.type
_entity.pdbx_description
1 polymer ?
#
loop_
_entity_poly.entity_id
_entity_poly.type
_entity_poly.pdbx_seq_one_letter_code
_entity_poly.pdbx_strand_id
1 'polypeptide(L)'
;MLTKLGLIFLAVQTATPSATNKNCTDAGQDMTYIGQVTKGLLVKLKTEPTGEDIIVKLQLFTAATTDRRKAAAAVAAANAMSRCRRRATTSVTEAASTVGGQLAGLSFHFGRHTALAALKNANIKAAVRQTFGSSAKILGIQLGAGAATGLETSKCTPTEYATHGGNPTADEKHGKQHLRMSVVATKAARNANDAGQAQACATDGNCASAGDPDGIQIQAGPLYTTTEAQHHSEAPSDGNEKLTIYVSSDDQADQLRQLDSETRTQPTEAGATKIDCRPWEAIGDEELLKDVTAITNEGRRPATIDAESIRAAKQAVKDLFGGSESEW
;
A
#
# COMPACT_ATOMS: atom_id res chain seq x y z
N MET A 1 -23.55 -17.92 4.55
CA MET A 1 -22.68 -18.00 5.74
C MET A 1 -21.52 -17.01 5.55
N LEU A 2 -21.86 -15.73 5.36
CA LEU A 2 -20.99 -14.71 4.72
C LEU A 2 -20.36 -13.72 5.71
N THR A 3 -20.35 -14.01 7.02
CA THR A 3 -20.11 -12.98 8.04
C THR A 3 -18.87 -13.21 8.92
N LYS A 4 -17.91 -14.06 8.54
CA LYS A 4 -16.79 -14.41 9.45
C LYS A 4 -15.38 -14.51 8.85
N LEU A 5 -15.11 -13.99 7.66
CA LEU A 5 -13.74 -13.93 7.12
C LEU A 5 -13.24 -12.52 6.81
N GLY A 6 -13.81 -11.52 7.46
CA GLY A 6 -13.24 -10.17 7.55
C GLY A 6 -12.72 -9.91 8.95
N LEU A 7 -11.60 -10.52 9.37
CA LEU A 7 -10.98 -10.19 10.67
C LEU A 7 -9.57 -10.74 10.91
N ILE A 8 -8.69 -10.79 9.92
CA ILE A 8 -7.25 -11.01 10.20
C ILE A 8 -6.44 -10.19 9.20
N PHE A 9 -6.08 -8.94 9.57
CA PHE A 9 -4.90 -8.14 9.13
C PHE A 9 -5.02 -6.61 9.35
N LEU A 10 -5.97 -6.12 10.16
CA LEU A 10 -6.07 -4.70 10.55
C LEU A 10 -5.77 -4.44 12.04
N ALA A 11 -4.92 -5.26 12.65
CA ALA A 11 -4.49 -5.11 14.03
C ALA A 11 -3.26 -4.18 14.20
N VAL A 12 -3.16 -3.11 13.42
CA VAL A 12 -2.32 -1.94 13.72
C VAL A 12 -3.14 -0.65 13.56
N GLN A 13 -4.37 -0.65 14.07
CA GLN A 13 -5.00 0.59 14.51
C GLN A 13 -4.87 0.63 16.04
N THR A 14 -3.68 0.97 16.52
CA THR A 14 -3.54 1.38 17.92
C THR A 14 -4.35 2.65 18.11
N ALA A 15 -5.45 2.49 18.83
CA ALA A 15 -6.25 3.50 19.50
C ALA A 15 -5.65 4.91 19.49
N THR A 16 -6.11 5.73 18.55
CA THR A 16 -6.32 7.15 18.79
C THR A 16 -7.81 7.40 18.58
N PRO A 17 -8.45 8.25 19.42
CA PRO A 17 -9.86 8.56 19.25
C PRO A 17 -10.05 9.06 17.82
N SER A 18 -11.03 8.46 17.12
CA SER A 18 -11.48 8.87 15.80
C SER A 18 -11.77 10.37 15.84
N ALA A 19 -10.77 11.17 15.46
CA ALA A 19 -10.89 12.60 15.41
C ALA A 19 -11.75 12.88 14.19
N THR A 20 -13.04 13.12 14.42
CA THR A 20 -14.00 13.63 13.43
C THR A 20 -13.55 15.00 12.91
N ASN A 21 -12.47 15.06 12.14
CA ASN A 21 -12.03 16.24 11.40
C ASN A 21 -12.02 15.89 9.91
N LYS A 22 -13.22 15.95 9.32
CA LYS A 22 -13.53 15.71 7.91
C LYS A 22 -12.97 16.77 6.95
N ASN A 23 -11.69 17.12 7.00
CA ASN A 23 -11.15 18.13 6.09
C ASN A 23 -9.82 17.66 5.45
N CYS A 24 -9.92 16.65 4.58
CA CYS A 24 -8.85 16.34 3.61
C CYS A 24 -8.76 17.38 2.47
N THR A 25 -9.54 18.45 2.55
CA THR A 25 -9.60 19.59 1.63
C THR A 25 -8.27 20.36 1.57
N ASP A 26 -7.51 20.37 2.68
CA ASP A 26 -6.19 21.01 2.79
C ASP A 26 -5.05 19.98 2.86
N ALA A 27 -5.27 18.77 2.34
CA ALA A 27 -4.22 17.75 2.34
C ALA A 27 -2.98 18.24 1.56
N GLY A 28 -1.79 17.99 2.13
CA GLY A 28 -0.52 18.22 1.45
C GLY A 28 -0.39 17.42 0.15
N GLN A 29 0.57 17.80 -0.69
CA GLN A 29 0.81 17.12 -1.97
C GLN A 29 1.21 15.64 -1.78
N ASP A 30 1.97 15.35 -0.73
CA ASP A 30 2.35 14.01 -0.30
C ASP A 30 1.15 13.17 0.16
N MET A 31 0.27 13.76 0.98
CA MET A 31 -0.97 13.12 1.44
C MET A 31 -1.95 12.84 0.29
N THR A 32 -2.05 13.77 -0.65
CA THR A 32 -2.85 13.60 -1.88
C THR A 32 -2.30 12.43 -2.70
N TYR A 33 -0.97 12.36 -2.87
CA TYR A 33 -0.33 11.30 -3.62
C TYR A 33 -0.64 9.93 -3.04
N ILE A 34 -0.30 9.71 -1.77
CA ILE A 34 -0.54 8.41 -1.11
C ILE A 34 -2.03 8.09 -1.03
N GLY A 35 -2.90 9.08 -0.85
CA GLY A 35 -4.35 8.88 -0.83
C GLY A 35 -4.90 8.35 -2.15
N GLN A 36 -4.41 8.85 -3.29
CA GLN A 36 -4.79 8.35 -4.62
C GLN A 36 -4.27 6.94 -4.89
N VAL A 37 -3.02 6.64 -4.54
CA VAL A 37 -2.48 5.28 -4.63
C VAL A 37 -3.30 4.32 -3.75
N THR A 38 -3.59 4.73 -2.51
CA THR A 38 -4.43 3.96 -1.58
C THR A 38 -5.81 3.70 -2.16
N LYS A 39 -6.44 4.71 -2.79
CA LYS A 39 -7.74 4.58 -3.45
C LYS A 39 -7.72 3.53 -4.56
N GLY A 40 -6.71 3.56 -5.44
CA GLY A 40 -6.58 2.56 -6.51
C GLY A 40 -6.37 1.14 -6.00
N LEU A 41 -5.58 0.99 -4.92
CA LEU A 41 -5.40 -0.29 -4.24
C LEU A 41 -6.71 -0.80 -3.60
N LEU A 42 -7.49 0.08 -2.96
CA LEU A 42 -8.79 -0.29 -2.39
C LEU A 42 -9.82 -0.69 -3.44
N VAL A 43 -9.75 -0.17 -4.67
CA VAL A 43 -10.62 -0.61 -5.78
C VAL A 43 -10.39 -2.09 -6.11
N LYS A 44 -9.14 -2.58 -6.09
CA LYS A 44 -8.84 -4.00 -6.31
C LYS A 44 -9.52 -4.93 -5.31
N LEU A 45 -9.68 -4.48 -4.07
CA LEU A 45 -10.33 -5.26 -3.01
C LEU A 45 -11.84 -5.38 -3.19
N LYS A 46 -12.45 -4.59 -4.08
CA LYS A 46 -13.89 -4.65 -4.40
C LYS A 46 -14.22 -5.68 -5.49
N THR A 47 -13.28 -6.58 -5.78
CA THR A 47 -13.45 -7.68 -6.75
C THR A 47 -14.19 -8.84 -6.09
N GLU A 48 -15.33 -9.23 -6.64
CA GLU A 48 -16.14 -10.34 -6.12
C GLU A 48 -16.34 -11.44 -7.18
N PRO A 49 -16.23 -12.73 -6.82
CA PRO A 49 -16.62 -13.84 -7.68
C PRO A 49 -18.12 -13.88 -7.94
N THR A 50 -18.55 -13.99 -9.21
CA THR A 50 -19.96 -14.10 -9.59
C THR A 50 -20.49 -15.54 -9.52
N GLY A 51 -21.79 -15.74 -9.77
CA GLY A 51 -22.36 -17.08 -10.01
C GLY A 51 -22.96 -17.80 -8.80
N GLU A 52 -23.12 -17.13 -7.65
CA GLU A 52 -23.84 -17.70 -6.50
C GLU A 52 -25.31 -17.98 -6.83
N ASP A 53 -25.97 -17.04 -7.51
CA ASP A 53 -27.36 -17.17 -7.92
C ASP A 53 -27.55 -18.34 -8.90
N ILE A 54 -26.59 -18.55 -9.81
CA ILE A 54 -26.58 -19.66 -10.77
C ILE A 54 -26.47 -20.99 -10.04
N ILE A 55 -25.56 -21.10 -9.06
CA ILE A 55 -25.44 -22.32 -8.22
C ILE A 55 -26.75 -22.62 -7.51
N VAL A 56 -27.37 -21.61 -6.88
CA VAL A 56 -28.65 -21.77 -6.17
C VAL A 56 -29.76 -22.18 -7.13
N LYS A 57 -29.87 -21.55 -8.30
CA LYS A 57 -30.86 -21.92 -9.34
C LYS A 57 -30.68 -23.37 -9.80
N LEU A 58 -29.45 -23.83 -10.02
CA LEU A 58 -29.16 -25.21 -10.43
C LEU A 58 -29.48 -26.23 -9.33
N GLN A 59 -29.24 -25.88 -8.07
CA GLN A 59 -29.62 -26.71 -6.92
C GLN A 59 -31.15 -26.81 -6.77
N LEU A 60 -31.86 -25.70 -6.92
CA LEU A 60 -33.32 -25.67 -6.92
C LEU A 60 -33.90 -26.48 -8.08
N PHE A 61 -33.33 -26.36 -9.28
CA PHE A 61 -33.74 -27.14 -10.45
C PHE A 61 -33.53 -28.65 -10.22
N THR A 62 -32.39 -29.04 -9.65
CA THR A 62 -32.11 -30.42 -9.26
C THR A 62 -33.17 -30.97 -8.31
N ALA A 63 -33.60 -30.18 -7.32
CA ALA A 63 -34.61 -30.58 -6.35
C ALA A 63 -36.03 -30.66 -6.94
N ALA A 64 -36.33 -29.86 -7.97
CA ALA A 64 -37.65 -29.75 -8.58
C ALA A 64 -37.88 -30.71 -9.76
N THR A 65 -36.81 -31.16 -10.42
CA THR A 65 -36.92 -32.01 -11.62
C THR A 65 -37.08 -33.49 -11.26
N THR A 66 -37.96 -34.19 -11.99
CA THR A 66 -38.12 -35.65 -11.89
C THR A 66 -37.23 -36.42 -12.86
N ASP A 67 -36.59 -35.72 -13.81
CA ASP A 67 -35.68 -36.29 -14.80
C ASP A 67 -34.28 -36.45 -14.21
N ARG A 68 -33.86 -37.71 -13.99
CA ARG A 68 -32.56 -38.05 -13.39
C ARG A 68 -31.37 -37.54 -14.21
N ARG A 69 -31.46 -37.53 -15.54
CA ARG A 69 -30.35 -37.06 -16.39
C ARG A 69 -30.21 -35.55 -16.29
N LYS A 70 -31.32 -34.83 -16.29
CA LYS A 70 -31.32 -33.37 -16.10
C LYS A 70 -30.90 -32.96 -14.68
N ALA A 71 -31.32 -33.71 -13.67
CA ALA A 71 -30.85 -33.52 -12.28
C ALA A 71 -29.33 -33.70 -12.18
N ALA A 72 -28.79 -34.79 -12.74
CA ALA A 72 -27.36 -35.05 -12.71
C ALA A 72 -26.56 -33.98 -13.47
N ALA A 73 -27.05 -33.51 -14.62
CA ALA A 73 -26.44 -32.42 -15.37
C ALA A 73 -26.41 -31.10 -14.58
N ALA A 74 -27.51 -30.76 -13.90
CA ALA A 74 -27.57 -29.57 -13.07
C ALA A 74 -26.65 -29.64 -11.83
N VAL A 75 -26.48 -30.82 -11.23
CA VAL A 75 -25.50 -31.05 -10.14
C VAL A 75 -24.07 -30.83 -10.64
N ALA A 76 -23.70 -31.44 -11.76
CA ALA A 76 -22.37 -31.25 -12.35
C ALA A 76 -22.13 -29.78 -12.72
N ALA A 77 -23.16 -29.10 -13.21
CA ALA A 77 -23.09 -27.69 -13.54
C ALA A 77 -22.87 -26.80 -12.29
N ALA A 78 -23.58 -27.09 -11.19
CA ALA A 78 -23.39 -26.39 -9.92
C ALA A 78 -22.01 -26.63 -9.33
N ASN A 79 -21.45 -27.84 -9.48
CA ASN A 79 -20.09 -28.17 -9.07
C ASN A 79 -19.04 -27.43 -9.90
N ALA A 80 -19.24 -27.30 -11.21
CA ALA A 80 -18.37 -26.53 -12.10
C ALA A 80 -18.30 -25.05 -11.68
N MET A 81 -19.47 -24.43 -11.49
CA MET A 81 -19.57 -23.05 -11.00
C MET A 81 -18.93 -22.91 -9.61
N SER A 82 -19.14 -23.88 -8.71
CA SER A 82 -18.55 -23.87 -7.37
C SER A 82 -17.02 -23.94 -7.40
N ARG A 83 -16.43 -24.75 -8.29
CA ARG A 83 -14.97 -24.84 -8.46
C ARG A 83 -14.39 -23.56 -9.04
N CYS A 84 -15.04 -23.00 -10.06
CA CYS A 84 -14.65 -21.71 -10.64
C CYS A 84 -14.66 -20.59 -9.58
N ARG A 85 -15.75 -20.49 -8.81
CA ARG A 85 -15.86 -19.55 -7.69
C ARG A 85 -14.76 -19.74 -6.65
N ARG A 86 -14.45 -20.99 -6.25
CA ARG A 86 -13.36 -21.25 -5.30
C ARG A 86 -12.01 -20.73 -5.81
N ARG A 87 -11.67 -20.98 -7.09
CA ARG A 87 -10.44 -20.46 -7.70
C ARG A 87 -10.44 -18.93 -7.73
N ALA A 88 -11.55 -18.32 -8.12
CA ALA A 88 -11.72 -16.87 -8.09
C ALA A 88 -11.55 -16.31 -6.67
N THR A 89 -12.14 -16.95 -5.65
CA THR A 89 -11.97 -16.58 -4.24
C THR A 89 -10.51 -16.68 -3.79
N THR A 90 -9.80 -17.75 -4.16
CA THR A 90 -8.36 -17.88 -3.86
C THR A 90 -7.58 -16.75 -4.51
N SER A 91 -7.81 -16.46 -5.79
CA SER A 91 -7.15 -15.36 -6.50
C SER A 91 -7.44 -13.99 -5.86
N VAL A 92 -8.70 -13.73 -5.46
CA VAL A 92 -9.07 -12.52 -4.71
C VAL A 92 -8.33 -12.45 -3.37
N THR A 93 -8.18 -13.57 -2.66
CA THR A 93 -7.48 -13.62 -1.36
C THR A 93 -5.98 -13.36 -1.51
N GLU A 94 -5.36 -13.93 -2.55
CA GLU A 94 -3.96 -13.67 -2.89
C GLU A 94 -3.76 -12.20 -3.27
N ALA A 95 -4.63 -11.66 -4.14
CA ALA A 95 -4.62 -10.26 -4.49
C ALA A 95 -4.80 -9.35 -3.26
N ALA A 96 -5.70 -9.71 -2.34
CA ALA A 96 -5.92 -8.97 -1.11
C ALA A 96 -4.68 -8.98 -0.20
N SER A 97 -3.97 -10.11 -0.14
CA SER A 97 -2.72 -10.23 0.62
C SER A 97 -1.60 -9.37 0.01
N THR A 98 -1.46 -9.37 -1.32
CA THR A 98 -0.53 -8.48 -2.04
C THR A 98 -0.86 -7.02 -1.81
N VAL A 99 -2.12 -6.62 -1.99
CA VAL A 99 -2.59 -5.25 -1.77
C VAL A 99 -2.38 -4.83 -0.31
N GLY A 100 -2.65 -5.72 0.65
CA GLY A 100 -2.40 -5.47 2.06
C GLY A 100 -0.91 -5.20 2.35
N GLY A 101 -0.01 -5.99 1.76
CA GLY A 101 1.43 -5.75 1.83
C GLY A 101 1.85 -4.41 1.24
N GLN A 102 1.30 -4.04 0.08
CA GLN A 102 1.56 -2.76 -0.58
C GLN A 102 1.08 -1.57 0.27
N LEU A 103 -0.14 -1.63 0.82
CA LEU A 103 -0.68 -0.61 1.71
C LEU A 103 0.14 -0.46 3.00
N ALA A 104 0.59 -1.57 3.58
CA ALA A 104 1.45 -1.55 4.77
C ALA A 104 2.81 -0.93 4.46
N GLY A 105 3.43 -1.29 3.33
CA GLY A 105 4.67 -0.69 2.85
C GLY A 105 4.55 0.82 2.63
N LEU A 106 3.48 1.27 1.96
CA LEU A 106 3.23 2.68 1.69
C LEU A 106 3.08 3.44 3.01
N SER A 107 2.26 2.92 3.93
CA SER A 107 2.02 3.53 5.24
C SER A 107 3.32 3.63 6.06
N PHE A 108 4.16 2.59 6.01
CA PHE A 108 5.45 2.59 6.70
C PHE A 108 6.40 3.65 6.14
N HIS A 109 6.59 3.70 4.82
CA HIS A 109 7.50 4.65 4.19
C HIS A 109 7.03 6.11 4.32
N PHE A 110 5.73 6.38 4.15
CA PHE A 110 5.19 7.73 4.28
C PHE A 110 5.09 8.19 5.75
N GLY A 111 4.86 7.30 6.71
CA GLY A 111 4.99 7.64 8.13
C GLY A 111 6.40 8.09 8.49
N ARG A 112 7.42 7.46 7.90
CA ARG A 112 8.82 7.89 8.03
C ARG A 112 9.10 9.20 7.30
N HIS A 113 8.54 9.38 6.12
CA HIS A 113 8.64 10.65 5.38
C HIS A 113 8.18 11.83 6.23
N THR A 114 6.99 11.75 6.84
CA THR A 114 6.46 12.75 7.76
C THR A 114 7.46 13.09 8.87
N ALA A 115 7.97 12.07 9.57
CA ALA A 115 8.91 12.27 10.67
C ALA A 115 10.22 12.92 10.19
N LEU A 116 10.76 12.48 9.06
CA LEU A 116 12.01 12.98 8.49
C LEU A 116 11.85 14.39 7.88
N ALA A 117 10.69 14.69 7.29
CA ALA A 117 10.36 16.02 6.76
C ALA A 117 10.41 17.08 7.86
N ALA A 118 9.96 16.73 9.06
CA ALA A 118 10.06 17.57 10.25
C ALA A 118 11.50 17.62 10.80
N LEU A 119 12.14 16.47 10.97
CA LEU A 119 13.48 16.38 11.57
C LEU A 119 14.60 17.01 10.74
N LYS A 120 14.49 17.04 9.40
CA LYS A 120 15.55 17.59 8.53
C LYS A 120 15.92 19.04 8.84
N ASN A 121 14.99 19.80 9.42
CA ASN A 121 15.19 21.20 9.78
C ASN A 121 15.62 21.38 11.26
N ALA A 122 15.79 20.30 12.02
CA ALA A 122 16.19 20.37 13.41
C ALA A 122 17.60 20.97 13.54
N ASN A 123 17.73 21.95 14.42
CA ASN A 123 18.96 22.67 14.68
C ASN A 123 19.16 22.91 16.18
N ILE A 124 20.43 23.06 16.57
CA ILE A 124 20.80 23.53 17.90
C ILE A 124 20.65 25.04 17.95
N LYS A 125 20.04 25.53 19.04
CA LYS A 125 19.96 26.94 19.37
C LYS A 125 21.31 27.43 19.87
N ALA A 126 21.76 28.59 19.37
CA ALA A 126 22.93 29.25 19.93
C ALA A 126 22.66 29.66 21.39
N ALA A 127 23.63 29.43 22.26
CA ALA A 127 23.63 29.96 23.62
C ALA A 127 24.58 31.16 23.69
N VAL A 128 24.19 32.18 24.43
CA VAL A 128 25.03 33.36 24.68
C VAL A 128 26.30 32.92 25.38
N ARG A 129 27.44 33.43 24.92
CA ARG A 129 28.76 33.17 25.50
C ARG A 129 28.76 33.51 27.00
N GLN A 130 29.38 32.65 27.80
CA GLN A 130 29.67 32.94 29.20
C GLN A 130 31.18 32.89 29.43
N THR A 131 31.73 33.95 30.02
CA THR A 131 33.15 34.01 30.38
C THR A 131 33.43 33.15 31.60
N PHE A 132 34.63 32.56 31.66
CA PHE A 132 35.07 31.84 32.86
C PHE A 132 35.20 32.78 34.05
N GLY A 133 35.05 32.23 35.26
CA GLY A 133 35.08 32.96 36.52
C GLY A 133 35.14 32.01 37.71
N SER A 134 34.92 32.50 38.93
CA SER A 134 35.06 31.73 40.17
C SER A 134 33.98 30.66 40.43
N SER A 135 33.01 30.50 39.53
CA SER A 135 31.89 29.55 39.68
C SER A 135 31.66 28.79 38.38
N ALA A 136 31.19 27.55 38.50
CA ALA A 136 30.85 26.71 37.35
C ALA A 136 29.86 27.42 36.41
N LYS A 137 30.13 27.37 35.11
CA LYS A 137 29.27 27.88 34.05
C LYS A 137 28.58 26.71 33.35
N ILE A 138 27.27 26.81 33.18
CA ILE A 138 26.45 25.75 32.56
C ILE A 138 25.64 26.37 31.43
N LEU A 139 25.79 25.81 30.23
CA LEU A 139 24.95 26.12 29.09
C LEU A 139 24.08 24.93 28.74
N GLY A 140 22.76 25.15 28.64
CA GLY A 140 21.83 24.13 28.19
C GLY A 140 21.86 23.97 26.67
N ILE A 141 21.82 22.72 26.19
CA ILE A 141 21.63 22.42 24.78
C ILE A 141 20.11 22.38 24.52
N GLN A 142 19.65 23.20 23.57
CA GLN A 142 18.24 23.32 23.21
C GLN A 142 18.07 23.24 21.70
N LEU A 143 16.91 22.76 21.24
CA LEU A 143 16.50 22.91 19.85
C LEU A 143 16.16 24.39 19.56
N GLY A 144 16.41 24.84 18.33
CA GLY A 144 16.06 26.19 17.89
C GLY A 144 14.56 26.46 17.96
N ALA A 145 14.19 27.75 18.09
CA ALA A 145 12.79 28.16 18.00
C ALA A 145 12.22 27.79 16.62
N GLY A 146 11.05 27.15 16.59
CA GLY A 146 10.44 26.66 15.36
C GLY A 146 11.04 25.35 14.81
N ALA A 147 12.01 24.73 15.49
CA ALA A 147 12.44 23.38 15.16
C ALA A 147 11.27 22.42 15.38
N ALA A 148 10.80 21.80 14.30
CA ALA A 148 9.68 20.86 14.36
C ALA A 148 10.05 19.67 15.24
N THR A 149 9.18 19.32 16.18
CA THR A 149 9.37 18.21 17.13
C THR A 149 9.24 16.84 16.48
N GLY A 150 8.92 16.77 15.19
CA GLY A 150 8.55 15.53 14.51
C GLY A 150 7.10 15.10 14.76
N LEU A 151 6.34 15.83 15.57
CA LEU A 151 4.93 15.54 15.86
C LEU A 151 4.05 16.36 14.92
N GLU A 152 3.53 15.70 13.89
CA GLU A 152 2.60 16.33 12.97
C GLU A 152 1.21 16.48 13.62
N THR A 153 0.56 17.62 13.38
CA THR A 153 -0.83 17.88 13.82
C THR A 153 -1.84 17.65 12.72
N SER A 154 -1.39 17.14 11.56
CA SER A 154 -2.21 16.80 10.40
C SER A 154 -3.34 15.85 10.81
N LYS A 155 -4.52 16.12 10.26
CA LYS A 155 -5.80 15.49 10.61
C LYS A 155 -6.31 14.52 9.55
N CYS A 156 -5.65 14.44 8.39
CA CYS A 156 -6.09 13.57 7.28
C CYS A 156 -5.08 12.43 7.11
N THR A 157 -5.53 11.21 7.33
CA THR A 157 -4.78 9.98 7.04
C THR A 157 -4.97 9.57 5.57
N PRO A 158 -4.07 8.72 5.01
CA PRO A 158 -4.24 8.25 3.63
C PRO A 158 -5.57 7.53 3.40
N THR A 159 -6.03 6.78 4.40
CA THR A 159 -7.34 6.09 4.37
C THR A 159 -8.50 7.08 4.36
N GLU A 160 -8.46 8.14 5.17
CA GLU A 160 -9.50 9.18 5.18
C GLU A 160 -9.55 9.92 3.85
N TYR A 161 -8.40 10.19 3.24
CA TYR A 161 -8.33 10.74 1.88
C TYR A 161 -8.98 9.80 0.87
N ALA A 162 -8.63 8.51 0.92
CA ALA A 162 -9.13 7.52 -0.03
C ALA A 162 -10.65 7.31 0.05
N THR A 163 -11.26 7.49 1.22
CA THR A 163 -12.70 7.29 1.45
C THR A 163 -13.54 8.53 1.28
N HIS A 164 -13.03 9.71 1.68
CA HIS A 164 -13.79 10.96 1.68
C HIS A 164 -13.41 11.91 0.55
N GLY A 165 -12.32 11.63 -0.17
CA GLY A 165 -11.78 12.48 -1.22
C GLY A 165 -11.04 13.69 -0.67
N GLY A 166 -10.20 14.28 -1.51
CA GLY A 166 -9.51 15.54 -1.24
C GLY A 166 -9.96 16.66 -2.17
N ASN A 167 -9.11 17.66 -2.33
CA ASN A 167 -9.33 18.72 -3.30
C ASN A 167 -9.23 18.15 -4.74
N PRO A 168 -10.24 18.31 -5.60
CA PRO A 168 -10.25 17.74 -6.95
C PRO A 168 -9.11 18.26 -7.84
N THR A 169 -8.60 19.47 -7.59
CA THR A 169 -7.44 20.01 -8.32
C THR A 169 -6.14 19.27 -7.97
N ALA A 170 -6.05 18.73 -6.75
CA ALA A 170 -4.89 17.96 -6.31
C ALA A 170 -4.94 16.52 -6.87
N ASP A 171 -6.14 15.95 -7.05
CA ASP A 171 -6.35 14.65 -7.68
C ASP A 171 -5.83 14.62 -9.14
N GLU A 172 -6.08 15.68 -9.91
CA GLU A 172 -5.58 15.81 -11.30
C GLU A 172 -4.05 15.87 -11.38
N LYS A 173 -3.38 16.27 -10.30
CA LYS A 173 -1.91 16.37 -10.24
C LYS A 173 -1.24 15.04 -9.93
N HIS A 174 -1.90 14.11 -9.23
CA HIS A 174 -1.32 12.81 -8.88
C HIS A 174 -0.69 12.10 -10.09
N GLY A 175 -1.41 12.05 -11.22
CA GLY A 175 -0.90 11.39 -12.45
C GLY A 175 0.36 12.04 -13.04
N LYS A 176 0.66 13.29 -12.67
CA LYS A 176 1.80 14.08 -13.18
C LYS A 176 2.97 14.15 -12.19
N GLN A 177 2.78 13.68 -10.95
CA GLN A 177 3.76 13.76 -9.88
C GLN A 177 4.72 12.57 -9.91
N HIS A 178 6.00 12.80 -9.65
CA HIS A 178 7.00 11.75 -9.48
C HIS A 178 7.75 11.89 -8.17
N LEU A 179 7.99 10.76 -7.51
CA LEU A 179 8.67 10.74 -6.23
C LEU A 179 10.17 10.99 -6.44
N ARG A 180 10.66 12.09 -5.90
CA ARG A 180 12.09 12.38 -5.74
C ARG A 180 12.49 12.02 -4.32
N MET A 181 13.42 11.08 -4.18
CA MET A 181 13.87 10.63 -2.85
C MET A 181 15.04 11.47 -2.35
N SER A 182 14.95 11.96 -1.12
CA SER A 182 16.05 12.65 -0.43
C SER A 182 16.39 11.91 0.86
N VAL A 183 17.66 11.55 1.01
CA VAL A 183 18.19 10.89 2.20
C VAL A 183 18.46 11.95 3.27
N VAL A 184 17.83 11.76 4.43
CA VAL A 184 18.11 12.53 5.65
C VAL A 184 19.13 11.74 6.47
N ALA A 185 20.33 12.31 6.62
CA ALA A 185 21.41 11.73 7.41
C ALA A 185 21.80 12.68 8.55
N THR A 186 22.35 12.12 9.63
CA THR A 186 22.95 12.93 10.68
C THR A 186 24.10 13.75 10.10
N LYS A 187 24.17 15.03 10.45
CA LYS A 187 25.30 15.85 10.07
C LYS A 187 26.50 15.42 10.90
N ALA A 188 27.57 15.01 10.24
CA ALA A 188 28.80 14.64 10.94
C ALA A 188 29.31 15.82 11.78
N ALA A 189 29.59 15.56 13.06
CA ALA A 189 30.25 16.53 13.92
C ALA A 189 31.66 16.81 13.39
N ARG A 190 32.04 18.08 13.35
CA ARG A 190 33.40 18.51 13.00
C ARG A 190 34.03 19.22 14.18
N ASN A 191 35.30 18.95 14.44
CA ASN A 191 36.11 19.64 15.45
C ASN A 191 36.90 20.78 14.78
N ALA A 192 36.20 21.71 14.15
CA ALA A 192 36.78 22.86 13.43
C ALA A 192 35.99 24.12 13.78
N ASN A 193 36.65 25.28 13.80
CA ASN A 193 36.00 26.57 14.08
C ASN A 193 35.28 27.13 12.83
N ASP A 194 34.35 26.34 12.29
CA ASP A 194 33.56 26.69 11.12
C ASP A 194 32.20 27.27 11.55
N ALA A 195 31.86 28.46 11.06
CA ALA A 195 30.55 29.05 11.34
C ALA A 195 29.38 28.17 10.85
N GLY A 196 28.26 28.15 11.59
CA GLY A 196 27.02 27.48 11.20
C GLY A 196 26.98 25.96 11.49
N GLN A 197 27.90 25.46 12.31
CA GLN A 197 27.89 24.10 12.82
C GLN A 197 27.33 24.04 14.24
N ALA A 198 26.60 22.97 14.54
CA ALA A 198 26.14 22.71 15.91
C ALA A 198 27.33 22.25 16.75
N GLN A 199 27.94 23.17 17.50
CA GLN A 199 29.18 22.93 18.22
C GLN A 199 29.14 23.53 19.63
N ALA A 200 29.83 22.87 20.55
CA ALA A 200 30.18 23.44 21.85
C ALA A 200 31.65 23.84 21.81
N CYS A 201 31.95 25.04 22.27
CA CYS A 201 33.31 25.54 22.37
C CYS A 201 33.58 25.99 23.80
N ALA A 202 34.75 25.58 24.33
CA ALA A 202 35.29 25.99 25.60
C ALA A 202 36.79 26.23 25.40
N THR A 203 37.27 27.45 25.67
CA THR A 203 38.66 27.81 25.42
C THR A 203 39.10 28.95 26.33
N ASP A 204 40.38 28.95 26.67
CA ASP A 204 41.11 30.09 27.22
C ASP A 204 41.45 31.10 26.09
N GLY A 205 40.43 31.47 25.31
CA GLY A 205 40.55 32.23 24.06
C GLY A 205 39.23 32.30 23.28
N ASN A 206 39.26 32.41 21.95
CA ASN A 206 38.08 32.81 21.16
C ASN A 206 37.43 31.69 20.32
N CYS A 207 36.11 31.50 20.51
CA CYS A 207 35.22 30.60 19.78
C CYS A 207 34.62 31.19 18.48
N ALA A 208 35.00 32.41 18.06
CA ALA A 208 34.41 33.13 16.91
C ALA A 208 35.36 34.10 16.16
N SER A 209 36.47 34.57 16.75
CA SER A 209 37.45 35.50 16.12
C SER A 209 38.82 35.38 16.82
N ALA A 210 39.76 36.32 16.69
CA ALA A 210 40.92 36.42 17.59
C ALA A 210 40.68 37.58 18.57
N GLY A 211 40.87 37.37 19.88
CA GLY A 211 40.79 38.43 20.90
C GLY A 211 39.59 38.43 21.87
N ASP A 212 38.73 37.40 21.87
CA ASP A 212 37.67 37.29 22.87
C ASP A 212 38.19 36.68 24.18
N PRO A 213 37.62 37.06 25.34
CA PRO A 213 38.01 36.54 26.65
C PRO A 213 37.55 35.10 26.88
N ASP A 214 38.36 34.31 27.57
CA ASP A 214 38.14 32.91 27.94
C ASP A 214 36.70 32.59 28.33
N GLY A 215 36.15 31.51 27.78
CA GLY A 215 34.76 31.15 28.05
C GLY A 215 34.23 29.94 27.32
N ILE A 216 32.92 29.76 27.49
CA ILE A 216 32.11 28.66 26.97
C ILE A 216 30.96 29.23 26.12
N GLN A 217 30.68 28.58 24.99
CA GLN A 217 29.59 28.93 24.06
C GLN A 217 29.02 27.69 23.37
N ILE A 218 27.72 27.72 23.03
CA ILE A 218 27.10 26.78 22.09
C ILE A 218 26.78 27.54 20.80
N GLN A 219 27.32 27.08 19.67
CA GLN A 219 27.04 27.62 18.35
C GLN A 219 25.80 26.95 17.74
N ALA A 220 24.99 27.73 17.04
CA ALA A 220 23.84 27.21 16.32
C ALA A 220 24.27 26.45 15.06
N GLY A 221 23.56 25.36 14.76
CA GLY A 221 23.71 24.68 13.48
C GLY A 221 22.76 23.51 13.31
N PRO A 222 22.63 22.99 12.08
CA PRO A 222 21.72 21.89 11.79
C PRO A 222 22.27 20.56 12.32
N LEU A 223 21.37 19.69 12.77
CA LEU A 223 21.68 18.33 13.21
C LEU A 223 21.67 17.30 12.08
N TYR A 224 21.00 17.63 10.99
CA TYR A 224 20.81 16.74 9.84
C TYR A 224 21.26 17.39 8.54
N THR A 225 21.53 16.56 7.56
CA THR A 225 21.78 16.95 6.16
C THR A 225 20.81 16.21 5.27
N THR A 226 20.54 16.81 4.11
CA THR A 226 19.74 16.18 3.06
C THR A 226 20.58 16.07 1.81
N THR A 227 20.63 14.86 1.25
CA THR A 227 21.19 14.60 -0.07
C THR A 227 20.14 13.93 -0.93
N GLU A 228 20.31 14.01 -2.24
CA GLU A 228 19.50 13.18 -3.14
C GLU A 228 19.90 11.72 -2.96
N ALA A 229 18.93 10.81 -2.96
CA ALA A 229 19.21 9.38 -2.90
C ALA A 229 19.97 8.94 -4.16
N GLN A 230 20.94 8.06 -4.00
CA GLN A 230 21.65 7.48 -5.12
C GLN A 230 20.70 6.59 -5.93
N HIS A 231 20.73 6.73 -7.25
CA HIS A 231 19.89 5.95 -8.15
C HIS A 231 20.51 4.57 -8.36
N HIS A 232 19.91 3.54 -7.78
CA HIS A 232 20.23 2.15 -8.13
C HIS A 232 19.17 1.49 -9.03
N SER A 233 18.03 2.17 -9.25
CA SER A 233 17.10 1.87 -10.34
C SER A 233 16.17 3.06 -10.55
N GLU A 234 16.11 3.59 -11.77
CA GLU A 234 15.05 4.49 -12.20
C GLU A 234 14.04 3.68 -12.99
N ALA A 235 12.80 3.62 -12.50
CA ALA A 235 11.68 3.41 -13.41
C ALA A 235 11.52 4.70 -14.24
N PRO A 236 11.29 4.61 -15.57
CA PRO A 236 11.04 5.79 -16.39
C PRO A 236 9.83 6.55 -15.84
N SER A 237 9.94 7.88 -15.84
CA SER A 237 8.98 8.78 -15.23
C SER A 237 8.55 9.83 -16.27
N ASP A 238 7.33 9.72 -16.79
CA ASP A 238 6.79 10.58 -17.87
C ASP A 238 6.21 11.93 -17.40
N GLY A 239 6.28 12.25 -16.11
CA GLY A 239 5.66 13.43 -15.51
C GLY A 239 6.68 14.45 -15.01
N ASN A 240 6.22 15.70 -15.00
CA ASN A 240 7.10 16.87 -14.90
C ASN A 240 7.16 17.44 -13.47
N GLU A 241 6.24 17.03 -12.58
CA GLU A 241 6.12 17.59 -11.22
C GLU A 241 6.83 16.68 -10.21
N LYS A 242 7.84 17.21 -9.50
CA LYS A 242 8.64 16.44 -8.54
C LYS A 242 8.08 16.59 -7.12
N LEU A 243 7.67 15.48 -6.51
CA LEU A 243 7.29 15.41 -5.10
C LEU A 243 8.48 14.87 -4.28
N THR A 244 9.04 15.69 -3.39
CA THR A 244 10.18 15.26 -2.56
C THR A 244 9.72 14.42 -1.37
N ILE A 245 10.15 13.16 -1.34
CA ILE A 245 9.96 12.25 -0.22
C ILE A 245 11.29 12.09 0.53
N TYR A 246 11.23 12.11 1.86
CA TYR A 246 12.39 11.98 2.74
C TYR A 246 12.50 10.54 3.24
N VAL A 247 13.68 9.95 3.10
CA VAL A 247 14.02 8.59 3.53
C VAL A 247 15.30 8.61 4.37
N SER A 248 15.62 7.54 5.10
CA SER A 248 16.82 7.52 5.95
C SER A 248 18.02 6.78 5.33
N SER A 249 17.85 6.16 4.16
CA SER A 249 18.92 5.45 3.45
C SER A 249 18.55 5.25 1.97
N ASP A 250 19.55 4.94 1.14
CA ASP A 250 19.34 4.60 -0.27
C ASP A 250 18.52 3.30 -0.44
N ASP A 251 18.76 2.28 0.39
CA ASP A 251 17.95 1.04 0.37
C ASP A 251 16.45 1.30 0.53
N GLN A 252 16.07 2.28 1.36
CA GLN A 252 14.67 2.66 1.53
C GLN A 252 14.14 3.46 0.34
N ALA A 253 15.00 4.25 -0.29
CA ALA A 253 14.65 4.91 -1.55
C ALA A 253 14.31 3.85 -2.60
N ASP A 254 15.13 2.79 -2.72
CA ASP A 254 14.91 1.69 -3.66
C ASP A 254 13.62 0.92 -3.35
N GLN A 255 13.39 0.55 -2.09
CA GLN A 255 12.14 -0.10 -1.66
C GLN A 255 10.90 0.73 -2.01
N LEU A 256 10.94 2.04 -1.75
CA LEU A 256 9.82 2.91 -2.05
C LEU A 256 9.64 3.13 -3.56
N ARG A 257 10.72 3.22 -4.34
CA ARG A 257 10.63 3.31 -5.81
C ARG A 257 10.02 2.06 -6.42
N GLN A 258 10.40 0.88 -5.94
CA GLN A 258 9.79 -0.38 -6.38
C GLN A 258 8.30 -0.38 -6.05
N LEU A 259 7.95 -0.06 -4.80
CA LEU A 259 6.55 -0.01 -4.36
C LEU A 259 5.73 1.01 -5.17
N ASP A 260 6.31 2.17 -5.48
CA ASP A 260 5.69 3.16 -6.34
C ASP A 260 5.42 2.61 -7.74
N SER A 261 6.43 1.98 -8.36
CA SER A 261 6.28 1.35 -9.68
C SER A 261 5.20 0.27 -9.71
N GLU A 262 5.04 -0.50 -8.64
CA GLU A 262 4.03 -1.56 -8.53
C GLU A 262 2.60 -1.02 -8.32
N THR A 263 2.47 0.19 -7.77
CA THR A 263 1.19 0.73 -7.29
C THR A 263 0.67 1.92 -8.10
N ARG A 264 1.53 2.62 -8.85
CA ARG A 264 1.17 3.83 -9.60
C ARG A 264 0.24 3.59 -10.79
N THR A 265 0.25 2.39 -11.38
CA THR A 265 -0.55 2.05 -12.56
C THR A 265 -1.98 1.59 -12.22
N GLN A 266 -2.37 1.62 -10.93
CA GLN A 266 -3.64 1.07 -10.51
C GLN A 266 -4.81 2.02 -10.82
N PRO A 267 -5.93 1.51 -11.37
CA PRO A 267 -7.10 2.33 -11.66
C PRO A 267 -7.71 2.87 -10.36
N THR A 268 -7.96 4.17 -10.31
CA THR A 268 -8.56 4.87 -9.16
C THR A 268 -10.08 5.05 -9.28
N GLU A 269 -10.65 4.70 -10.43
CA GLU A 269 -12.09 4.74 -10.69
C GLU A 269 -12.77 3.41 -10.35
N ALA A 270 -13.96 3.50 -9.76
CA ALA A 270 -14.71 2.36 -9.27
C ALA A 270 -15.49 1.68 -10.39
N GLY A 271 -14.93 0.59 -10.92
CA GLY A 271 -15.72 -0.52 -11.44
C GLY A 271 -15.50 -1.71 -10.51
N ALA A 272 -16.57 -2.31 -9.97
CA ALA A 272 -16.42 -3.62 -9.35
C ALA A 272 -15.99 -4.58 -10.47
N THR A 273 -14.72 -4.96 -10.49
CA THR A 273 -14.26 -5.99 -11.41
C THR A 273 -14.91 -7.29 -10.97
N LYS A 274 -15.80 -7.81 -11.80
CA LYS A 274 -16.39 -9.13 -11.58
C LYS A 274 -15.44 -10.16 -12.17
N ILE A 275 -15.01 -11.13 -11.36
CA ILE A 275 -14.41 -12.34 -11.93
C ILE A 275 -15.59 -13.16 -12.45
N ASP A 276 -15.81 -13.05 -13.76
CA ASP A 276 -16.87 -13.80 -14.41
C ASP A 276 -16.54 -15.29 -14.37
N CYS A 277 -17.29 -16.04 -13.56
CA CYS A 277 -17.04 -17.44 -13.37
C CYS A 277 -17.57 -18.23 -14.57
N ARG A 278 -16.68 -18.56 -15.51
CA ARG A 278 -17.00 -19.25 -16.77
C ARG A 278 -16.65 -20.74 -16.70
N PRO A 279 -17.63 -21.66 -16.63
CA PRO A 279 -17.36 -23.10 -16.52
C PRO A 279 -16.54 -23.68 -17.67
N TRP A 280 -16.62 -23.11 -18.88
CA TRP A 280 -15.86 -23.57 -20.03
C TRP A 280 -14.37 -23.24 -19.95
N GLU A 281 -13.95 -22.24 -19.16
CA GLU A 281 -12.52 -21.99 -18.88
C GLU A 281 -11.93 -23.07 -17.96
N ALA A 282 -12.77 -23.82 -17.26
CA ALA A 282 -12.37 -24.90 -16.38
C ALA A 282 -12.35 -26.29 -17.06
N ILE A 283 -12.53 -26.40 -18.38
CA ILE A 283 -12.54 -27.69 -19.12
C ILE A 283 -11.23 -28.50 -19.02
N GLY A 284 -10.15 -27.89 -18.54
CA GLY A 284 -8.89 -28.57 -18.21
C GLY A 284 -8.85 -29.19 -16.80
N ASP A 285 -9.85 -28.93 -15.94
CA ASP A 285 -9.92 -29.46 -14.58
C ASP A 285 -10.42 -30.91 -14.58
N GLU A 286 -9.52 -31.86 -14.28
CA GLU A 286 -9.83 -33.28 -14.23
C GLU A 286 -10.96 -33.62 -13.25
N GLU A 287 -11.07 -32.89 -12.14
CA GLU A 287 -12.10 -33.14 -11.13
C GLU A 287 -13.48 -32.67 -11.62
N LEU A 288 -13.53 -31.58 -12.41
CA LEU A 288 -14.73 -31.18 -13.14
C LEU A 288 -15.11 -32.24 -14.18
N LEU A 289 -14.14 -32.74 -14.95
CA LEU A 289 -14.43 -33.76 -15.97
C LEU A 289 -14.94 -35.07 -15.36
N LYS A 290 -14.45 -35.46 -14.17
CA LYS A 290 -15.02 -36.57 -13.38
C LYS A 290 -16.45 -36.29 -12.93
N ASP A 291 -16.74 -35.08 -12.47
CA ASP A 291 -18.09 -34.67 -12.05
C ASP A 291 -19.08 -34.68 -13.23
N VAL A 292 -18.62 -34.29 -14.42
CA VAL A 292 -19.42 -34.31 -15.66
C VAL A 292 -19.58 -35.74 -16.19
N THR A 293 -18.55 -36.59 -16.11
CA THR A 293 -18.64 -38.01 -16.47
C THR A 293 -19.59 -38.78 -15.55
N ALA A 294 -19.75 -38.34 -14.30
CA ALA A 294 -20.76 -38.91 -13.40
C ALA A 294 -22.19 -38.73 -13.95
N ILE A 295 -22.46 -37.71 -14.77
CA ILE A 295 -23.78 -37.48 -15.40
C ILE A 295 -24.17 -38.66 -16.28
N THR A 296 -23.22 -39.16 -17.08
CA THR A 296 -23.44 -40.29 -18.00
C THR A 296 -23.37 -41.64 -17.30
N ASN A 297 -22.78 -41.69 -16.10
CA ASN A 297 -22.62 -42.90 -15.27
C ASN A 297 -23.61 -42.96 -14.09
N GLU A 298 -24.86 -42.56 -14.30
CA GLU A 298 -25.94 -42.65 -13.29
C GLU A 298 -25.63 -41.96 -11.94
N GLY A 299 -24.80 -40.92 -11.96
CA GLY A 299 -24.35 -40.20 -10.77
C GLY A 299 -23.14 -40.83 -10.07
N ARG A 300 -22.60 -41.94 -10.56
CA ARG A 300 -21.39 -42.56 -10.01
C ARG A 300 -20.14 -41.85 -10.54
N ARG A 301 -19.54 -41.04 -9.68
CA ARG A 301 -18.27 -40.37 -9.96
C ARG A 301 -17.15 -41.39 -10.16
N PRO A 302 -16.45 -41.38 -11.30
CA PRO A 302 -15.35 -42.30 -11.54
C PRO A 302 -14.10 -41.88 -10.75
N ALA A 303 -13.31 -42.86 -10.30
CA ALA A 303 -12.04 -42.61 -9.60
C ALA A 303 -10.95 -42.08 -10.55
N THR A 304 -10.94 -42.60 -11.78
CA THR A 304 -10.06 -42.22 -12.89
C THR A 304 -10.89 -41.95 -14.14
N ILE A 305 -10.41 -41.11 -15.05
CA ILE A 305 -11.12 -40.76 -16.29
C ILE A 305 -10.21 -41.04 -17.49
N ASP A 306 -10.69 -41.85 -18.43
CA ASP A 306 -9.95 -42.17 -19.66
C ASP A 306 -10.06 -41.03 -20.71
N ALA A 307 -9.25 -41.11 -21.77
CA ALA A 307 -9.16 -40.07 -22.81
C ALA A 307 -10.45 -39.89 -23.64
N GLU A 308 -11.30 -40.92 -23.72
CA GLU A 308 -12.60 -40.85 -24.41
C GLU A 308 -13.63 -40.14 -23.52
N SER A 309 -13.71 -40.55 -22.26
CA SER A 309 -14.53 -39.92 -21.21
C SER A 309 -14.14 -38.45 -21.00
N ILE A 310 -12.84 -38.11 -21.06
CA ILE A 310 -12.35 -36.71 -21.04
C ILE A 310 -12.93 -35.90 -22.21
N ARG A 311 -12.90 -36.44 -23.44
CA ARG A 311 -13.43 -35.74 -24.63
C ARG A 311 -14.95 -35.57 -24.53
N ALA A 312 -15.67 -36.60 -24.13
CA ALA A 312 -17.11 -36.55 -23.92
C ALA A 312 -17.50 -35.53 -22.84
N ALA A 313 -16.78 -35.52 -21.70
CA ALA A 313 -17.02 -34.56 -20.63
C ALA A 313 -16.72 -33.12 -21.05
N LYS A 314 -15.65 -32.86 -21.81
CA LYS A 314 -15.37 -31.53 -22.37
C LYS A 314 -16.48 -31.06 -23.31
N GLN A 315 -17.00 -31.95 -24.15
CA GLN A 315 -18.10 -31.61 -25.05
C GLN A 315 -19.38 -31.32 -24.26
N ALA A 316 -19.71 -32.13 -23.25
CA ALA A 316 -20.88 -31.90 -22.40
C ALA A 316 -20.81 -30.58 -21.62
N VAL A 317 -19.63 -30.14 -21.18
CA VAL A 317 -19.45 -28.80 -20.58
C VAL A 317 -19.77 -27.71 -21.61
N LYS A 318 -19.29 -27.84 -22.85
CA LYS A 318 -19.60 -26.88 -23.93
C LYS A 318 -21.09 -26.87 -24.28
N ASP A 319 -21.74 -28.02 -24.33
CA ASP A 319 -23.16 -28.12 -24.65
C ASP A 319 -24.05 -27.51 -23.55
N LEU A 320 -23.61 -27.58 -22.28
CA LEU A 320 -24.36 -27.05 -21.13
C LEU A 320 -24.14 -25.55 -20.88
N PHE A 321 -22.98 -25.02 -21.26
CA PHE A 321 -22.53 -23.69 -20.87
C PHE A 321 -22.05 -22.81 -22.03
N GLY A 322 -22.12 -23.28 -23.27
CA GLY A 322 -21.43 -22.67 -24.39
C GLY A 322 -19.94 -23.02 -24.40
N GLY A 323 -19.32 -22.96 -25.59
CA GLY A 323 -17.87 -23.07 -25.76
C GLY A 323 -17.16 -21.73 -25.78
N SER A 324 -17.90 -20.62 -25.72
CA SER A 324 -17.42 -19.25 -25.84
C SER A 324 -18.36 -18.26 -25.15
N GLU A 325 -17.87 -17.05 -24.91
CA GLU A 325 -18.65 -15.93 -24.33
C GLU A 325 -19.88 -15.55 -25.16
N SER A 326 -19.83 -15.72 -26.48
CA SER A 326 -20.96 -15.45 -27.38
C SER A 326 -22.06 -16.51 -27.34
N GLU A 327 -21.81 -17.65 -26.70
CA GLU A 327 -22.73 -18.79 -26.61
C GLU A 327 -23.38 -18.92 -25.23
N TRP A 328 -23.08 -18.00 -24.31
CA TRP A 328 -23.55 -18.00 -22.92
C TRP A 328 -24.64 -16.96 -22.65
#